data_AF-A0A5C9DED4-F1
#
_entry.id   AF-A0A5C9DED4-F1
#
_cell.length_a   1.000
_cell.length_b   1.000
_cell.length_c   1.000
_cell.angle_alpha   90.00
_cell.angle_beta   90.00
_cell.angle_gamma   90.00
#
_symmetry.space_group_name_H-M   'P 1'
#
loop_
_entity.id
_entity.type
_entity.pdbx_description
1 polymer ?
#
loop_
_entity_poly.entity_id
_entity_poly.type
_entity_poly.pdbx_seq_one_letter_code
_entity_poly.pdbx_strand_id
1 'polypeptide(L)'
;MRKSASYPVRREGLDDLVIARTMALISKADLILFLVDAVDITPEDEEFAELLRPLSNRIVLVVNKADSPERDALVWGHMKWGFSPMAFISAEHNRNIEELVELMLPKLDFSAVASVDIERAEIRIAVMGKPNTGKSSLLNLLMGEEKSIVSEIPGTTRDIVEGTFTWKGRSMRVLDTAGIRRKKKVTDNVEYYSVTRSISVVTRADIIILMIDAQEGLTEQDKKIAAFAVQEGRGVIFALNKWDLMPDIKNSFEAAKDKLRWFFGQMAYAPVLPLSAKEGTGLDKLMNTIINMYGKLNKKIETPKLNKAVSEWIEATPPPIGTRNQFKLRYAVQVSTNPQKFIFFVTRPEAVAGAYVSFLKNRIREEFDLDSIPITLELKASRVGWKER
;
A
#
# COMPACT_ATOMS: atom_id res chain seq x y z
N MET A 1 -39.57 -28.38 27.05
CA MET A 1 -38.42 -28.92 26.29
C MET A 1 -38.45 -28.35 24.87
N ARG A 2 -37.61 -27.35 24.58
CA ARG A 2 -37.48 -26.75 23.23
C ARG A 2 -36.35 -27.47 22.48
N LYS A 3 -36.65 -28.05 21.32
CA LYS A 3 -35.67 -28.59 20.37
C LYS A 3 -35.06 -27.42 19.58
N SER A 4 -33.75 -27.24 19.65
CA SER A 4 -32.99 -26.36 18.75
C SER A 4 -32.58 -27.16 17.51
N ALA A 5 -33.15 -26.83 16.36
CA ALA A 5 -32.69 -27.34 15.06
C ALA A 5 -31.43 -26.55 14.64
N SER A 6 -30.27 -27.18 14.77
CA SER A 6 -29.01 -26.72 14.17
C SER A 6 -29.01 -27.16 12.71
N TYR A 7 -29.17 -26.24 11.76
CA TYR A 7 -28.86 -26.50 10.36
C TYR A 7 -27.34 -26.67 10.20
N PRO A 8 -26.83 -27.82 9.72
CA PRO A 8 -25.42 -27.93 9.39
C PRO A 8 -25.18 -27.11 8.12
N VAL A 9 -24.48 -25.99 8.26
CA VAL A 9 -23.88 -25.30 7.12
C VAL A 9 -22.83 -26.25 6.55
N ARG A 10 -23.08 -26.79 5.36
CA ARG A 10 -22.17 -27.71 4.66
C ARG A 10 -20.80 -27.03 4.48
N ARG A 11 -19.75 -27.62 5.07
CA ARG A 11 -18.34 -27.20 4.91
C ARG A 11 -17.84 -27.32 3.46
N GLU A 12 -18.43 -28.22 2.67
CA GLU A 12 -18.04 -28.51 1.28
C GLU A 12 -17.98 -27.26 0.35
N GLY A 13 -18.82 -26.25 0.55
CA GLY A 13 -18.84 -25.07 -0.33
C GLY A 13 -17.79 -23.99 -0.03
N LEU A 14 -17.22 -23.98 1.19
CA LEU A 14 -16.18 -23.01 1.56
C LEU A 14 -14.81 -23.44 1.02
N ASP A 15 -14.55 -24.74 1.02
CA ASP A 15 -13.29 -25.35 0.58
C ASP A 15 -13.12 -25.19 -0.95
N ASP A 16 -14.17 -25.41 -1.74
CA ASP A 16 -14.13 -25.24 -3.21
C ASP A 16 -13.82 -23.80 -3.64
N LEU A 17 -14.39 -22.81 -2.95
CA LEU A 17 -14.16 -21.39 -3.22
C LEU A 17 -12.73 -20.96 -2.83
N VAL A 18 -12.21 -21.49 -1.72
CA VAL A 18 -10.83 -21.26 -1.28
C VAL A 18 -9.85 -21.92 -2.27
N ILE A 19 -10.11 -23.17 -2.68
CA ILE A 19 -9.30 -23.89 -3.67
C ILE A 19 -9.29 -23.15 -5.01
N ALA A 20 -10.46 -22.76 -5.54
CA ALA A 20 -10.54 -22.03 -6.81
C ALA A 20 -9.77 -20.70 -6.77
N ARG A 21 -9.82 -19.99 -5.64
CA ARG A 21 -9.05 -18.75 -5.44
C ARG A 21 -7.56 -19.01 -5.34
N THR A 22 -7.14 -20.04 -4.61
CA THR A 22 -5.75 -20.46 -4.47
C THR A 22 -5.17 -20.87 -5.82
N MET A 23 -5.90 -21.66 -6.62
CA MET A 23 -5.49 -22.05 -7.98
C MET A 23 -5.38 -20.86 -8.94
N ALA A 24 -6.28 -19.88 -8.84
CA ALA A 24 -6.21 -18.66 -9.63
C ALA A 24 -4.97 -17.79 -9.27
N LEU A 25 -4.48 -17.86 -8.04
CA LEU A 25 -3.24 -17.20 -7.62
C LEU A 25 -2.01 -17.98 -8.07
N ILE A 26 -2.01 -19.31 -7.87
CA ILE A 26 -0.94 -20.22 -8.30
C ILE A 26 -0.66 -20.10 -9.80
N SER A 27 -1.71 -20.04 -10.63
CA SER A 27 -1.56 -19.91 -12.09
C SER A 27 -0.88 -18.62 -12.54
N LYS A 28 -0.93 -17.56 -11.73
CA LYS A 28 -0.33 -16.25 -12.00
C LYS A 28 1.04 -16.07 -11.37
N ALA A 29 1.44 -16.97 -10.48
CA ALA A 29 2.71 -16.85 -9.75
C ALA A 29 3.89 -17.21 -10.67
N ASP A 30 4.92 -16.36 -10.63
CA ASP A 30 6.19 -16.62 -11.31
C ASP A 30 6.99 -17.72 -10.59
N LEU A 31 6.89 -17.75 -9.25
CA LEU A 31 7.49 -18.75 -8.37
C LEU A 31 6.54 -19.10 -7.23
N ILE A 32 6.49 -20.37 -6.84
CA ILE A 32 5.67 -20.92 -5.78
C ILE A 32 6.58 -21.46 -4.68
N LEU A 33 6.36 -21.02 -3.45
CA LEU A 33 6.98 -21.62 -2.27
C LEU A 33 5.98 -22.59 -1.65
N PHE A 34 6.25 -23.89 -1.71
CA PHE A 34 5.43 -24.89 -1.05
C PHE A 34 5.98 -25.11 0.35
N LEU A 35 5.33 -24.55 1.36
CA LEU A 35 5.79 -24.55 2.74
C LEU A 35 5.19 -25.75 3.50
N VAL A 36 6.04 -26.58 4.10
CA VAL A 36 5.63 -27.71 4.95
C VAL A 36 6.38 -27.70 6.27
N ASP A 37 5.86 -28.40 7.27
CA ASP A 37 6.54 -28.58 8.55
C ASP A 37 7.58 -29.72 8.47
N ALA A 38 8.71 -29.56 9.15
CA ALA A 38 9.75 -30.59 9.22
C ALA A 38 9.28 -31.86 9.95
N VAL A 39 8.35 -31.74 10.91
CA VAL A 39 7.95 -32.81 11.83
C VAL A 39 6.51 -33.27 11.58
N ASP A 40 5.59 -32.32 11.38
CA ASP A 40 4.16 -32.59 11.33
C ASP A 40 3.62 -32.52 9.89
N ILE A 41 3.87 -33.56 9.09
CA ILE A 41 3.27 -33.70 7.75
C ILE A 41 1.84 -34.22 7.89
N THR A 42 0.89 -33.59 7.23
CA THR A 42 -0.51 -34.02 7.23
C THR A 42 -0.93 -34.63 5.89
N PRO A 43 -2.02 -35.45 5.84
CA PRO A 43 -2.56 -35.95 4.57
C PRO A 43 -2.96 -34.84 3.60
N GLU A 44 -3.37 -33.68 4.10
CA GLU A 44 -3.68 -32.50 3.27
C GLU A 44 -2.44 -31.97 2.54
N ASP A 45 -1.23 -32.08 3.14
CA ASP A 45 0.02 -31.73 2.45
C ASP A 45 0.30 -32.68 1.28
N GLU A 46 -0.04 -33.97 1.42
CA GLU A 46 0.10 -34.95 0.33
C GLU A 46 -0.88 -34.65 -0.82
N GLU A 47 -2.14 -34.36 -0.52
CA GLU A 47 -3.14 -33.97 -1.52
C GLU A 47 -2.73 -32.67 -2.25
N PHE A 48 -2.20 -31.70 -1.52
CA PHE A 48 -1.74 -30.45 -2.10
C PHE A 48 -0.46 -30.63 -2.94
N ALA A 49 0.45 -31.51 -2.51
CA ALA A 49 1.62 -31.90 -3.28
C ALA A 49 1.24 -32.53 -4.63
N GLU A 50 0.20 -33.38 -4.67
CA GLU A 50 -0.30 -33.94 -5.93
C GLU A 50 -0.87 -32.87 -6.86
N LEU A 51 -1.64 -31.93 -6.32
CA LEU A 51 -2.20 -30.81 -7.07
C LEU A 51 -1.12 -29.90 -7.68
N LEU A 52 -0.01 -29.72 -6.95
CA LEU A 52 1.11 -28.86 -7.35
C LEU A 52 2.10 -29.55 -8.31
N ARG A 53 2.06 -30.87 -8.45
CA ARG A 53 3.01 -31.65 -9.27
C ARG A 53 3.15 -31.14 -10.72
N PRO A 54 2.08 -30.74 -11.44
CA PRO A 54 2.20 -30.18 -12.79
C PRO A 54 3.01 -28.87 -12.88
N LEU A 55 3.23 -28.19 -11.74
CA LEU A 55 3.93 -26.91 -11.62
C LEU A 55 5.31 -27.05 -10.96
N SER A 56 5.83 -28.27 -10.84
CA SER A 56 7.10 -28.59 -10.18
C SER A 56 8.29 -27.74 -10.60
N ASN A 57 8.34 -27.30 -11.86
CA ASN A 57 9.40 -26.42 -12.36
C ASN A 57 9.42 -25.04 -11.66
N ARG A 58 8.26 -24.53 -11.24
CA ARG A 58 8.09 -23.23 -10.56
C ARG A 58 8.05 -23.34 -9.04
N ILE A 59 8.30 -24.51 -8.48
CA ILE A 59 8.19 -24.75 -7.04
C ILE A 59 9.58 -24.77 -6.39
N VAL A 60 9.67 -24.17 -5.21
CA VAL A 60 10.70 -24.47 -4.20
C VAL A 60 9.98 -25.05 -2.99
N LEU A 61 10.35 -26.28 -2.60
CA LEU A 61 9.80 -26.89 -1.39
C LEU A 61 10.54 -26.30 -0.19
N VAL A 62 9.80 -25.74 0.76
CA VAL A 62 10.34 -25.08 1.93
C VAL A 62 9.92 -25.87 3.16
N VAL A 63 10.88 -26.52 3.80
CA VAL A 63 10.66 -27.30 5.01
C VAL A 63 10.99 -26.40 6.21
N ASN A 64 9.96 -25.98 6.93
CA ASN A 64 10.06 -25.05 8.06
C ASN A 64 10.21 -25.80 9.40
N LYS A 65 10.68 -25.10 10.44
CA LYS A 65 11.03 -25.67 11.78
C LYS A 65 12.19 -26.68 11.74
N ALA A 66 13.05 -26.54 10.73
CA ALA A 66 14.32 -27.25 10.63
C ALA A 66 15.38 -26.59 11.55
N ASP A 67 15.16 -26.69 12.86
CA ASP A 67 15.92 -25.91 13.85
C ASP A 67 17.35 -26.42 14.05
N SER A 68 17.60 -27.72 13.83
CA SER A 68 18.91 -28.37 13.98
C SER A 68 19.29 -29.19 12.73
N PRO A 69 20.60 -29.39 12.45
CA PRO A 69 21.02 -30.28 11.36
C PRO A 69 20.55 -31.73 11.52
N GLU A 70 20.22 -32.17 12.75
CA GLU A 70 19.65 -33.50 12.94
C GLU A 70 18.18 -33.59 12.46
N ARG A 71 17.43 -32.48 12.49
CA ARG A 71 16.09 -32.43 11.90
C ARG A 71 16.14 -32.41 10.38
N ASP A 72 17.21 -31.88 9.79
CA ASP A 72 17.48 -31.99 8.35
C ASP A 72 17.68 -33.46 7.91
N ALA A 73 17.91 -34.40 8.84
CA ALA A 73 18.00 -35.82 8.55
C ALA A 73 16.62 -36.55 8.55
N LEU A 74 15.55 -35.92 9.05
CA LEU A 74 14.18 -36.47 9.03
C LEU A 74 13.51 -36.37 7.63
N VAL A 75 14.31 -36.04 6.61
CA VAL A 75 13.90 -35.58 5.27
C VAL A 75 13.47 -36.68 4.32
N TRP A 76 13.61 -37.96 4.69
CA TRP A 76 13.25 -39.08 3.82
C TRP A 76 11.77 -39.10 3.43
N GLY A 77 10.88 -38.52 4.25
CA GLY A 77 9.46 -38.33 3.90
C GLY A 77 9.25 -37.33 2.77
N HIS A 78 9.92 -36.17 2.85
CA HIS A 78 9.75 -35.03 1.95
C HIS A 78 10.30 -35.27 0.54
N MET A 79 11.38 -36.05 0.42
CA MET A 79 11.96 -36.43 -0.88
C MET A 79 10.99 -37.21 -1.77
N LYS A 80 9.98 -37.88 -1.18
CA LYS A 80 9.01 -38.69 -1.93
C LYS A 80 8.14 -37.87 -2.89
N TRP A 81 7.94 -36.58 -2.61
CA TRP A 81 7.11 -35.73 -3.47
C TRP A 81 7.82 -35.26 -4.74
N GLY A 82 9.16 -35.37 -4.80
CA GLY A 82 9.94 -35.10 -6.02
C GLY A 82 10.08 -33.62 -6.36
N PHE A 83 9.81 -32.70 -5.43
CA PHE A 83 10.04 -31.28 -5.63
C PHE A 83 11.51 -30.92 -5.42
N SER A 84 12.10 -30.18 -6.37
CA SER A 84 13.47 -29.68 -6.29
C SER A 84 13.55 -28.25 -6.86
N PRO A 85 14.29 -27.33 -6.22
CA PRO A 85 15.11 -27.51 -5.01
C PRO A 85 14.29 -27.50 -3.71
N MET A 86 14.91 -27.98 -2.63
CA MET A 86 14.36 -27.96 -1.26
C MET A 86 15.18 -27.02 -0.38
N ALA A 87 14.51 -26.18 0.41
CA ALA A 87 15.12 -25.30 1.38
C ALA A 87 14.70 -25.70 2.79
N PHE A 88 15.66 -25.93 3.68
CA PHE A 88 15.40 -26.22 5.10
C PHE A 88 15.57 -24.95 5.89
N ILE A 89 14.48 -24.39 6.40
CA ILE A 89 14.50 -23.13 7.12
C ILE A 89 14.00 -23.29 8.54
N SER A 90 14.46 -22.40 9.41
CA SER A 90 13.71 -22.05 10.60
C SER A 90 13.36 -20.58 10.48
N ALA A 91 12.13 -20.30 10.04
CA ALA A 91 11.64 -18.92 9.92
C ALA A 91 11.68 -18.20 11.27
N GLU A 92 11.47 -18.93 12.37
CA GLU A 92 11.52 -18.39 13.72
C GLU A 92 12.95 -18.05 14.17
N HIS A 93 13.94 -18.86 13.79
CA HIS A 93 15.34 -18.67 14.18
C HIS A 93 16.20 -18.02 13.11
N ASN A 94 15.59 -17.56 12.01
CA ASN A 94 16.26 -16.95 10.86
C ASN A 94 17.40 -17.82 10.29
N ARG A 95 17.22 -19.15 10.31
CA ARG A 95 18.18 -20.11 9.77
C ARG A 95 17.91 -20.36 8.29
N ASN A 96 18.98 -20.40 7.49
CA ASN A 96 18.97 -20.76 6.06
C ASN A 96 18.02 -19.91 5.19
N ILE A 97 17.65 -18.72 5.64
CA ILE A 97 16.85 -17.78 4.83
C ILE A 97 17.65 -17.28 3.64
N GLU A 98 18.96 -17.07 3.79
CA GLU A 98 19.85 -16.70 2.69
C GLU A 98 19.91 -17.82 1.63
N GLU A 99 20.03 -19.08 2.06
CA GLU A 99 19.98 -20.24 1.17
C GLU A 99 18.64 -20.35 0.43
N LEU A 100 17.51 -20.12 1.13
CA LEU A 100 16.20 -20.05 0.48
C LEU A 100 16.19 -18.97 -0.63
N VAL A 101 16.73 -17.78 -0.35
CA VAL A 101 16.81 -16.71 -1.36
C VAL A 101 17.69 -17.14 -2.53
N GLU A 102 18.85 -17.74 -2.29
CA GLU A 102 19.74 -18.26 -3.33
C GLU A 102 19.06 -19.32 -4.22
N LEU A 103 18.20 -20.17 -3.64
CA LEU A 103 17.42 -21.17 -4.39
C LEU A 103 16.28 -20.54 -5.19
N MET A 104 15.73 -19.42 -4.75
CA MET A 104 14.67 -18.69 -5.45
C MET A 104 15.19 -17.92 -6.66
N LEU A 105 16.36 -17.28 -6.54
CA LEU A 105 16.88 -16.33 -7.55
C LEU A 105 16.97 -16.91 -8.97
N PRO A 106 17.50 -18.12 -9.22
CA PRO A 106 17.59 -18.68 -10.56
C PRO A 106 16.24 -19.02 -11.21
N LYS A 107 15.17 -19.12 -10.41
CA LYS A 107 13.82 -19.45 -10.88
C LYS A 107 12.98 -18.23 -11.23
N LEU A 108 13.44 -17.03 -10.88
CA LEU A 108 12.75 -15.78 -11.14
C LEU A 108 13.30 -15.14 -12.42
N ASP A 109 12.41 -14.70 -13.28
CA ASP A 109 12.77 -13.93 -14.48
C ASP A 109 12.84 -12.44 -14.14
N PHE A 110 14.06 -11.94 -13.98
CA PHE A 110 14.32 -10.52 -13.76
C PHE A 110 14.51 -9.73 -15.07
N SER A 111 14.38 -10.35 -16.25
CA SER A 111 14.61 -9.68 -17.54
C SER A 111 13.64 -8.52 -17.81
N ALA A 112 12.42 -8.61 -17.28
CA ALA A 112 11.42 -7.54 -17.31
C ALA A 112 11.55 -6.56 -16.13
N VAL A 113 12.40 -6.87 -15.14
CA VAL A 113 12.62 -6.04 -13.96
C VAL A 113 13.68 -4.99 -14.28
N ALA A 114 13.23 -3.89 -14.86
CA ALA A 114 14.05 -2.69 -14.92
C ALA A 114 14.12 -2.06 -13.52
N SER A 115 15.31 -1.60 -13.11
CA SER A 115 15.38 -0.58 -12.05
C SER A 115 14.50 0.58 -12.50
N VAL A 116 13.37 0.78 -11.83
CA VAL A 116 12.48 1.89 -12.15
C VAL A 116 13.24 3.17 -11.83
N ASP A 117 13.73 3.83 -12.87
CA ASP A 117 14.20 5.19 -12.75
C ASP A 117 13.00 6.02 -12.31
N ILE A 118 12.94 6.37 -11.02
CA ILE A 118 11.85 7.17 -10.42
C ILE A 118 11.68 8.48 -11.20
N GLU A 119 12.73 8.97 -11.87
CA GLU A 119 12.64 10.16 -12.70
C GLU A 119 11.87 9.93 -14.01
N ARG A 120 11.88 8.70 -14.53
CA ARG A 120 11.19 8.30 -15.76
C ARG A 120 9.94 7.46 -15.54
N ALA A 121 9.71 7.05 -14.29
CA ALA A 121 8.55 6.26 -13.89
C ALA A 121 7.25 7.03 -14.17
N GLU A 122 6.26 6.30 -14.67
CA GLU A 122 4.91 6.82 -14.85
C GLU A 122 4.26 7.04 -13.47
N ILE A 123 3.78 8.25 -13.21
CA ILE A 123 3.08 8.58 -11.97
C ILE A 123 1.59 8.30 -12.15
N ARG A 124 1.03 7.44 -11.30
CA ARG A 124 -0.39 7.07 -11.35
C ARG A 124 -1.20 7.96 -10.42
N ILE A 125 -2.11 8.73 -11.00
CA ILE A 125 -2.99 9.64 -10.29
C ILE A 125 -4.45 9.21 -10.41
N ALA A 126 -5.21 9.36 -9.33
CA ALA A 126 -6.67 9.21 -9.37
C ALA A 126 -7.34 10.50 -8.92
N VAL A 127 -8.39 10.91 -9.65
CA VAL A 127 -9.18 12.10 -9.31
C VAL A 127 -10.49 11.65 -8.67
N MET A 128 -10.66 11.94 -7.38
CA MET A 128 -11.81 11.54 -6.57
C MET A 128 -12.59 12.71 -5.99
N GLY A 129 -13.81 12.47 -5.51
CA GLY A 129 -14.65 13.46 -4.85
C GLY A 129 -16.13 13.34 -5.23
N LYS A 130 -16.99 14.09 -4.56
CA LYS A 130 -18.45 14.17 -4.80
C LYS A 130 -18.80 14.48 -6.28
N PRO A 131 -19.99 14.07 -6.78
CA PRO A 131 -20.53 14.62 -8.03
C PRO A 131 -20.44 16.15 -8.11
N ASN A 132 -20.24 16.69 -9.31
CA ASN A 132 -20.21 18.14 -9.60
C ASN A 132 -19.08 18.98 -8.95
N THR A 133 -18.12 18.36 -8.27
CA THR A 133 -16.90 19.04 -7.75
C THR A 133 -15.92 19.46 -8.85
N GLY A 134 -16.20 19.15 -10.12
CA GLY A 134 -15.37 19.51 -11.29
C GLY A 134 -14.32 18.49 -11.70
N LYS A 135 -14.43 17.22 -11.23
CA LYS A 135 -13.55 16.11 -11.64
C LYS A 135 -13.40 16.00 -13.16
N SER A 136 -14.51 15.93 -13.90
CA SER A 136 -14.46 15.82 -15.36
C SER A 136 -13.79 17.02 -16.03
N SER A 137 -13.94 18.23 -15.47
CA SER A 137 -13.29 19.43 -16.00
C SER A 137 -11.78 19.34 -15.83
N LEU A 138 -11.31 18.94 -14.63
CA LEU A 138 -9.88 18.74 -14.38
C LEU A 138 -9.30 17.64 -15.26
N LEU A 139 -10.02 16.52 -15.38
CA LEU A 139 -9.62 15.41 -16.23
C LEU A 139 -9.50 15.82 -17.70
N ASN A 140 -10.45 16.57 -18.22
CA ASN A 140 -10.39 17.09 -19.59
C ASN A 140 -9.23 18.07 -19.78
N LEU A 141 -8.97 18.91 -18.79
CA LEU A 141 -7.86 19.85 -18.80
C LEU A 141 -6.52 19.10 -18.86
N LEU A 142 -6.30 18.13 -17.97
CA LEU A 142 -5.10 17.29 -17.94
C LEU A 142 -4.86 16.52 -19.25
N MET A 143 -5.93 16.02 -19.86
CA MET A 143 -5.86 15.25 -21.11
C MET A 143 -5.77 16.14 -22.36
N GLY A 144 -6.05 17.44 -22.24
CA GLY A 144 -6.13 18.38 -23.36
C GLY A 144 -4.81 19.10 -23.67
N GLU A 145 -3.85 19.13 -22.74
CA GLU A 145 -2.64 19.95 -22.86
C GLU A 145 -1.55 19.35 -23.76
N GLU A 146 -1.47 18.02 -23.92
CA GLU A 146 -0.67 17.39 -24.98
C GLU A 146 -1.37 16.12 -25.46
N LYS A 147 -1.56 15.99 -26.79
CA LYS A 147 -2.26 14.90 -27.47
C LYS A 147 -1.99 13.53 -26.84
N SER A 148 -2.94 13.03 -26.06
CA SER A 148 -2.89 11.67 -25.51
C SER A 148 -3.08 10.64 -26.62
N ILE A 149 -2.10 9.76 -26.81
CA ILE A 149 -2.37 8.46 -27.45
C ILE A 149 -3.12 7.63 -26.40
N VAL A 150 -4.45 7.61 -26.52
CA VAL A 150 -5.29 6.69 -25.73
C VAL A 150 -5.03 5.28 -26.27
N SER A 151 -4.17 4.52 -25.58
CA SER A 151 -4.03 3.10 -25.86
C SER A 151 -5.25 2.38 -25.32
N GLU A 152 -6.16 1.96 -26.20
CA GLU A 152 -7.11 0.92 -25.86
C GLU A 152 -6.32 -0.39 -25.74
N ILE A 153 -6.09 -0.87 -24.52
CA ILE A 153 -5.68 -2.26 -24.32
C ILE A 153 -6.97 -3.05 -24.07
N PRO A 154 -7.60 -3.64 -25.11
CA PRO A 154 -8.74 -4.51 -24.92
C PRO A 154 -8.28 -5.77 -24.17
N GLY A 155 -8.90 -6.04 -23.01
CA GLY A 155 -8.81 -7.37 -22.39
C GLY A 155 -8.45 -7.47 -20.90
N THR A 156 -8.14 -6.39 -20.18
CA THR A 156 -7.83 -6.50 -18.74
C THR A 156 -9.01 -6.10 -17.86
N THR A 157 -9.53 -7.09 -17.13
CA THR A 157 -10.59 -7.07 -16.09
C THR A 157 -11.38 -5.76 -15.94
N ARG A 158 -12.49 -5.68 -16.68
CA ARG A 158 -13.76 -4.95 -16.42
C ARG A 158 -13.65 -3.74 -15.46
N ASP A 159 -13.56 -2.54 -16.05
CA ASP A 159 -14.16 -1.27 -15.57
C ASP A 159 -13.24 -0.08 -15.18
N ILE A 160 -11.91 -0.12 -15.34
CA ILE A 160 -11.08 1.11 -15.17
C ILE A 160 -10.66 1.64 -16.53
N VAL A 161 -11.17 2.82 -16.91
CA VAL A 161 -10.69 3.55 -18.09
C VAL A 161 -9.51 4.39 -17.64
N GLU A 162 -8.42 4.36 -18.40
CA GLU A 162 -7.16 5.04 -18.09
C GLU A 162 -6.87 6.07 -19.17
N GLY A 163 -6.21 7.17 -18.79
CA GLY A 163 -5.71 8.19 -19.71
C GLY A 163 -4.25 8.48 -19.39
N THR A 164 -3.44 8.74 -20.41
CA THR A 164 -2.04 9.10 -20.25
C THR A 164 -1.78 10.49 -20.81
N PHE A 165 -0.91 11.24 -20.16
CA PHE A 165 -0.43 12.55 -20.62
C PHE A 165 0.98 12.80 -20.09
N THR A 166 1.66 13.80 -20.63
CA THR A 166 2.99 14.19 -20.19
C THR A 166 2.92 15.56 -19.54
N TRP A 167 3.65 15.75 -18.44
CA TRP A 167 3.80 17.07 -17.81
C TRP A 167 5.28 17.34 -17.53
N LYS A 168 5.84 18.37 -18.18
CA LYS A 168 7.28 18.73 -18.06
C LYS A 168 8.21 17.52 -18.26
N GLY A 169 7.89 16.68 -19.25
CA GLY A 169 8.66 15.46 -19.57
C GLY A 169 8.41 14.26 -18.65
N ARG A 170 7.53 14.37 -17.65
CA ARG A 170 7.13 13.24 -16.77
C ARG A 170 5.86 12.57 -17.32
N SER A 171 5.90 11.25 -17.46
CA SER A 171 4.74 10.44 -17.86
C SER A 171 3.74 10.34 -16.71
N MET A 172 2.47 10.63 -16.98
CA MET A 172 1.39 10.61 -16.02
C MET A 172 0.28 9.68 -16.51
N ARG A 173 -0.30 8.89 -15.62
CA ARG A 173 -1.48 8.08 -15.89
C ARG A 173 -2.60 8.44 -14.94
N VAL A 174 -3.72 8.84 -15.51
CA VAL A 174 -4.96 9.02 -14.78
C VAL A 174 -5.74 7.71 -14.73
N LEU A 175 -6.07 7.27 -13.53
CA LEU A 175 -6.95 6.16 -13.26
C LEU A 175 -8.39 6.68 -13.10
N ASP A 176 -9.34 5.93 -13.66
CA ASP A 176 -10.78 6.17 -13.60
C ASP A 176 -11.31 7.35 -14.45
N THR A 177 -11.01 7.34 -15.75
CA THR A 177 -11.52 8.31 -16.73
C THR A 177 -12.92 7.97 -17.26
N ALA A 178 -13.65 7.01 -16.68
CA ALA A 178 -14.97 6.61 -17.20
C ALA A 178 -16.01 7.75 -17.16
N GLY A 179 -15.84 8.72 -16.26
CA GLY A 179 -16.62 9.95 -16.25
C GLY A 179 -16.39 10.88 -17.45
N ILE A 180 -15.29 10.71 -18.20
CA ILE A 180 -14.98 11.45 -19.44
C ILE A 180 -15.76 10.85 -20.62
N ARG A 181 -15.78 9.52 -20.76
CA ARG A 181 -16.44 8.85 -21.91
C ARG A 181 -17.97 8.90 -21.85
N ARG A 182 -18.59 8.86 -20.65
CA ARG A 182 -20.06 8.80 -20.52
C ARG A 182 -20.79 10.10 -20.89
N LYS A 183 -20.12 11.25 -20.94
CA LYS A 183 -20.78 12.52 -21.30
C LYS A 183 -21.14 12.65 -22.79
N LYS A 184 -20.69 11.75 -23.67
CA LYS A 184 -21.10 11.75 -25.10
C LYS A 184 -22.41 11.02 -25.38
N LYS A 185 -22.91 10.18 -24.47
CA LYS A 185 -24.19 9.48 -24.63
C LYS A 185 -24.85 9.23 -23.26
N VAL A 186 -25.98 9.89 -23.06
CA VAL A 186 -27.05 9.59 -22.08
C VAL A 186 -26.87 10.11 -20.64
N THR A 187 -27.97 10.72 -20.17
CA THR A 187 -28.34 11.05 -18.81
C THR A 187 -28.43 9.78 -17.96
N ASP A 188 -27.35 9.41 -17.29
CA ASP A 188 -27.44 8.50 -16.16
C ASP A 188 -26.55 9.00 -15.03
N ASN A 189 -27.18 9.16 -13.87
CA ASN A 189 -26.54 9.30 -12.55
C ASN A 189 -25.80 7.99 -12.23
N VAL A 190 -24.76 7.66 -12.99
CA VAL A 190 -24.02 6.44 -12.72
C VAL A 190 -23.14 6.70 -11.52
N GLU A 191 -23.56 6.09 -10.42
CA GLU A 191 -22.88 6.00 -9.15
C GLU A 191 -21.38 5.85 -9.35
N TYR A 192 -20.67 6.92 -9.02
CA TYR A 192 -19.23 6.96 -8.81
C TYR A 192 -18.77 5.98 -7.71
N TYR A 193 -19.70 5.33 -7.01
CA TYR A 193 -19.53 4.63 -5.74
C TYR A 193 -19.90 3.14 -5.78
N SER A 194 -19.56 2.42 -6.85
CA SER A 194 -19.28 1.00 -6.60
C SER A 194 -18.06 0.97 -5.69
N VAL A 195 -18.26 0.69 -4.39
CA VAL A 195 -17.22 0.71 -3.35
C VAL A 195 -15.98 -0.07 -3.81
N THR A 196 -16.19 -1.19 -4.51
CA THR A 196 -15.16 -2.02 -5.15
C THR A 196 -14.36 -1.30 -6.23
N ARG A 197 -14.99 -0.46 -7.06
CA ARG A 197 -14.29 0.36 -8.07
C ARG A 197 -13.41 1.42 -7.40
N SER A 198 -13.96 2.15 -6.43
CA SER A 198 -13.18 3.17 -5.71
C SER A 198 -11.98 2.55 -4.98
N ILE A 199 -12.18 1.38 -4.36
CA ILE A 199 -11.08 0.63 -3.71
C ILE A 199 -10.00 0.26 -4.74
N SER A 200 -10.37 -0.33 -5.87
CA SER A 200 -9.42 -0.73 -6.92
C SER A 200 -8.62 0.45 -7.50
N VAL A 201 -9.26 1.62 -7.61
CA VAL A 201 -8.57 2.83 -8.09
C VAL A 201 -7.58 3.34 -7.04
N VAL A 202 -7.96 3.37 -5.76
CA VAL A 202 -7.06 3.78 -4.67
C VAL A 202 -5.83 2.86 -4.59
N THR A 203 -6.00 1.54 -4.69
CA THR A 203 -4.89 0.58 -4.55
C THR A 203 -3.90 0.62 -5.72
N ARG A 204 -4.31 1.15 -6.88
CA ARG A 204 -3.47 1.25 -8.09
C ARG A 204 -2.82 2.61 -8.27
N ALA A 205 -3.35 3.66 -7.63
CA ALA A 205 -2.81 5.01 -7.70
C ALA A 205 -1.60 5.20 -6.77
N ASP A 206 -0.70 6.10 -7.12
CA ASP A 206 0.32 6.63 -6.21
C ASP A 206 -0.23 7.83 -5.43
N ILE A 207 -0.96 8.71 -6.13
CA ILE A 207 -1.49 9.95 -5.58
C ILE A 207 -2.99 10.07 -5.88
N ILE A 208 -3.76 10.42 -4.86
CA ILE A 208 -5.19 10.70 -4.92
C ILE A 208 -5.39 12.22 -4.85
N ILE A 209 -6.03 12.78 -5.87
CA ILE A 209 -6.50 14.16 -5.90
C ILE A 209 -7.95 14.14 -5.43
N LEU A 210 -8.20 14.53 -4.18
CA LEU A 210 -9.55 14.66 -3.64
C LEU A 210 -10.10 16.04 -3.96
N MET A 211 -10.95 16.10 -4.98
CA MET A 211 -11.64 17.29 -5.46
C MET A 211 -12.79 17.65 -4.52
N ILE A 212 -12.70 18.85 -3.95
CA ILE A 212 -13.69 19.43 -3.05
C ILE A 212 -14.22 20.70 -3.71
N ASP A 213 -15.53 20.86 -3.72
CA ASP A 213 -16.13 22.13 -4.15
C ASP A 213 -15.89 23.18 -3.05
N ALA A 214 -15.27 24.31 -3.38
CA ALA A 214 -14.93 25.35 -2.41
C ALA A 214 -16.17 25.98 -1.74
N GLN A 215 -17.32 25.99 -2.42
CA GLN A 215 -18.56 26.59 -1.90
C GLN A 215 -19.34 25.58 -1.05
N GLU A 216 -19.44 24.32 -1.50
CA GLU A 216 -20.21 23.29 -0.78
C GLU A 216 -19.42 22.64 0.37
N GLY A 217 -18.09 22.56 0.25
CA GLY A 217 -17.23 21.86 1.20
C GLY A 217 -17.30 20.33 1.11
N LEU A 218 -16.89 19.67 2.19
CA LEU A 218 -16.73 18.21 2.28
C LEU A 218 -18.00 17.47 2.69
N THR A 219 -18.07 16.19 2.32
CA THR A 219 -19.06 15.22 2.82
C THR A 219 -18.43 14.12 3.67
N GLU A 220 -19.24 13.35 4.41
CA GLU A 220 -18.79 12.16 5.17
C GLU A 220 -18.21 11.06 4.27
N GLN A 221 -18.63 10.97 3.01
CA GLN A 221 -18.09 9.98 2.06
C GLN A 221 -16.65 10.29 1.66
N ASP A 222 -16.35 11.58 1.41
CA ASP A 222 -15.00 12.05 1.09
C ASP A 222 -14.02 11.69 2.22
N LYS A 223 -14.50 11.72 3.48
CA LYS A 223 -13.68 11.32 4.63
C LYS A 223 -13.28 9.86 4.62
N LYS A 224 -14.22 8.97 4.29
CA LYS A 224 -13.97 7.51 4.22
C LYS A 224 -12.97 7.17 3.13
N ILE A 225 -13.09 7.81 1.97
CA ILE A 225 -12.16 7.59 0.84
C ILE A 225 -10.76 8.06 1.20
N ALA A 226 -10.64 9.26 1.77
CA ALA A 226 -9.35 9.80 2.17
C ALA A 226 -8.68 8.97 3.27
N ALA A 227 -9.45 8.52 4.28
CA ALA A 227 -8.95 7.61 5.30
C ALA A 227 -8.45 6.28 4.71
N PHE A 228 -9.20 5.70 3.77
CA PHE A 228 -8.80 4.48 3.08
C PHE A 228 -7.52 4.68 2.24
N ALA A 229 -7.40 5.79 1.51
CA ALA A 229 -6.20 6.12 0.76
C ALA A 229 -4.94 6.23 1.65
N VAL A 230 -5.08 6.82 2.84
CA VAL A 230 -3.98 6.91 3.81
C VAL A 230 -3.64 5.57 4.43
N GLN A 231 -4.63 4.72 4.69
CA GLN A 231 -4.40 3.34 5.14
C GLN A 231 -3.60 2.53 4.11
N GLU A 232 -3.90 2.72 2.82
CA GLU A 232 -3.15 2.16 1.70
C GLU A 232 -1.81 2.87 1.44
N GLY A 233 -1.51 3.93 2.21
CA GLY A 233 -0.27 4.70 2.14
C GLY A 233 -0.10 5.51 0.86
N ARG A 234 -1.21 5.95 0.23
CA ARG A 234 -1.21 6.77 -0.98
C ARG A 234 -1.08 8.25 -0.64
N GLY A 235 -0.37 9.00 -1.49
CA GLY A 235 -0.34 10.45 -1.38
C GLY A 235 -1.75 11.02 -1.54
N VAL A 236 -2.15 11.97 -0.71
CA VAL A 236 -3.46 12.63 -0.81
C VAL A 236 -3.26 14.13 -0.96
N ILE A 237 -3.92 14.72 -1.95
CA ILE A 237 -3.97 16.17 -2.16
C ILE A 237 -5.44 16.59 -2.09
N PHE A 238 -5.74 17.58 -1.24
CA PHE A 238 -7.05 18.23 -1.22
C PHE A 238 -7.06 19.38 -2.23
N ALA A 239 -7.83 19.23 -3.30
CA ALA A 239 -8.00 20.26 -4.32
C ALA A 239 -9.32 20.99 -4.11
N LEU A 240 -9.25 22.22 -3.60
CA LEU A 240 -10.38 23.13 -3.43
C LEU A 240 -10.72 23.76 -4.79
N ASN A 241 -11.63 23.13 -5.53
CA ASN A 241 -12.00 23.54 -6.86
C ASN A 241 -13.12 24.60 -6.87
N LYS A 242 -13.23 25.35 -7.99
CA LYS A 242 -14.10 26.53 -8.15
C LYS A 242 -13.69 27.67 -7.22
N TRP A 243 -12.40 27.76 -6.91
CA TRP A 243 -11.89 28.81 -6.03
C TRP A 243 -12.08 30.21 -6.63
N ASP A 244 -12.16 30.31 -7.96
CA ASP A 244 -12.50 31.52 -8.71
C ASP A 244 -13.91 32.09 -8.36
N LEU A 245 -14.81 31.27 -7.85
CA LEU A 245 -16.16 31.68 -7.43
C LEU A 245 -16.24 32.11 -5.96
N MET A 246 -15.16 31.95 -5.20
CA MET A 246 -15.13 32.35 -3.80
C MET A 246 -15.01 33.87 -3.68
N PRO A 247 -15.72 34.50 -2.72
CA PRO A 247 -15.54 35.91 -2.44
C PRO A 247 -14.07 36.21 -2.10
N ASP A 248 -13.55 37.33 -2.60
CA ASP A 248 -12.19 37.79 -2.32
C ASP A 248 -12.10 38.39 -0.90
N ILE A 249 -12.19 37.49 0.08
CA ILE A 249 -12.07 37.80 1.50
C ILE A 249 -10.66 37.44 1.93
N LYS A 250 -9.99 38.38 2.60
CA LYS A 250 -8.66 38.18 3.18
C LYS A 250 -8.65 36.94 4.09
N ASN A 251 -7.65 36.07 3.92
CA ASN A 251 -7.47 34.83 4.68
C ASN A 251 -8.55 33.75 4.48
N SER A 252 -9.44 33.88 3.49
CA SER A 252 -10.47 32.87 3.19
C SER A 252 -9.87 31.48 2.91
N PHE A 253 -8.75 31.44 2.19
CA PHE A 253 -8.04 30.21 1.87
C PHE A 253 -7.43 29.54 3.10
N GLU A 254 -6.75 30.30 3.97
CA GLU A 254 -6.18 29.75 5.20
C GLU A 254 -7.28 29.25 6.14
N ALA A 255 -8.41 29.96 6.25
CA ALA A 255 -9.56 29.49 7.01
C ALA A 255 -10.13 28.16 6.47
N ALA A 256 -10.23 28.01 5.15
CA ALA A 256 -10.67 26.76 4.52
C ALA A 256 -9.68 25.61 4.78
N LYS A 257 -8.38 25.89 4.68
CA LYS A 257 -7.30 24.94 4.96
C LYS A 257 -7.29 24.49 6.42
N ASP A 258 -7.45 25.41 7.37
CA ASP A 258 -7.52 25.09 8.80
C ASP A 258 -8.76 24.26 9.13
N LYS A 259 -9.90 24.58 8.51
CA LYS A 259 -11.13 23.77 8.60
C LYS A 259 -10.89 22.35 8.11
N LEU A 260 -10.24 22.16 6.96
CA LEU A 260 -9.89 20.84 6.43
C LEU A 260 -8.97 20.07 7.38
N ARG A 261 -7.92 20.71 7.89
CA ARG A 261 -6.99 20.11 8.86
C ARG A 261 -7.69 19.68 10.14
N TRP A 262 -8.66 20.46 10.61
CA TRP A 262 -9.47 20.11 11.77
C TRP A 262 -10.33 18.87 11.51
N PHE A 263 -11.03 18.82 10.36
CA PHE A 263 -11.82 17.64 9.97
C PHE A 263 -10.96 16.40 9.72
N PHE A 264 -9.70 16.60 9.35
CA PHE A 264 -8.76 15.56 8.97
C PHE A 264 -7.48 15.60 9.79
N GLY A 265 -7.59 15.57 11.12
CA GLY A 265 -6.42 15.69 12.01
C GLY A 265 -5.31 14.67 11.71
N GLN A 266 -5.66 13.45 11.29
CA GLN A 266 -4.68 12.42 10.91
C GLN A 266 -4.00 12.68 9.54
N MET A 267 -4.52 13.60 8.73
CA MET A 267 -4.01 14.00 7.42
C MET A 267 -3.64 15.49 7.38
N ALA A 268 -3.31 16.09 8.53
CA ALA A 268 -2.90 17.50 8.57
C ALA A 268 -1.65 17.81 7.70
N TYR A 269 -0.88 16.77 7.38
CA TYR A 269 0.27 16.80 6.46
C TYR A 269 -0.12 16.96 4.98
N ALA A 270 -1.34 16.55 4.59
CA ALA A 270 -1.74 16.50 3.20
C ALA A 270 -1.87 17.93 2.62
N PRO A 271 -1.29 18.20 1.43
CA PRO A 271 -1.40 19.51 0.81
C PRO A 271 -2.85 19.90 0.50
N VAL A 272 -3.19 21.16 0.75
CA VAL A 272 -4.45 21.80 0.34
C VAL A 272 -4.12 22.84 -0.71
N LEU A 273 -4.75 22.77 -1.88
CA LEU A 273 -4.47 23.64 -3.02
C LEU A 273 -5.76 24.27 -3.55
N PRO A 274 -5.79 25.58 -3.86
CA PRO A 274 -6.89 26.19 -4.59
C PRO A 274 -6.76 25.86 -6.07
N LEU A 275 -7.89 25.60 -6.73
CA LEU A 275 -7.95 25.21 -8.13
C LEU A 275 -9.18 25.85 -8.81
N SER A 276 -9.01 26.21 -10.07
CA SER A 276 -10.13 26.35 -11.01
C SER A 276 -9.92 25.41 -12.19
N ALA A 277 -10.57 24.26 -12.16
CA ALA A 277 -10.48 23.29 -13.24
C ALA A 277 -11.08 23.80 -14.57
N LYS A 278 -11.90 24.85 -14.51
CA LYS A 278 -12.50 25.48 -15.69
C LYS A 278 -11.55 26.51 -16.31
N GLU A 279 -10.95 27.35 -15.49
CA GLU A 279 -10.06 28.43 -15.94
C GLU A 279 -8.58 27.99 -16.04
N GLY A 280 -8.25 26.80 -15.53
CA GLY A 280 -6.89 26.25 -15.49
C GLY A 280 -6.02 26.77 -14.34
N THR A 281 -6.49 27.78 -13.59
CA THR A 281 -5.76 28.39 -12.48
C THR A 281 -5.42 27.36 -11.40
N GLY A 282 -4.15 27.32 -10.98
CA GLY A 282 -3.66 26.43 -9.92
C GLY A 282 -3.17 25.06 -10.42
N LEU A 283 -3.31 24.75 -11.72
CA LEU A 283 -2.87 23.49 -12.30
C LEU A 283 -1.35 23.28 -12.15
N ASP A 284 -0.54 24.28 -12.46
CA ASP A 284 0.92 24.21 -12.30
C ASP A 284 1.34 23.80 -10.88
N LYS A 285 0.69 24.41 -9.88
CA LYS A 285 0.97 24.14 -8.47
C LYS A 285 0.54 22.73 -8.08
N LEU A 286 -0.62 22.28 -8.56
CA LEU A 286 -1.08 20.90 -8.39
C LEU A 286 -0.08 19.91 -8.97
N MET A 287 0.33 20.08 -10.22
CA MET A 287 1.24 19.16 -10.90
C MET A 287 2.64 19.14 -10.28
N ASN A 288 3.20 20.29 -9.91
CA ASN A 288 4.48 20.34 -9.20
C ASN A 288 4.38 19.65 -7.82
N THR A 289 3.25 19.79 -7.13
CA THR A 289 3.00 19.11 -5.84
C THR A 289 2.93 17.59 -6.02
N ILE A 290 2.27 17.11 -7.09
CA ILE A 290 2.20 15.68 -7.43
C ILE A 290 3.60 15.11 -7.64
N ILE A 291 4.43 15.76 -8.46
CA ILE A 291 5.80 15.30 -8.74
C ILE A 291 6.64 15.26 -7.46
N ASN A 292 6.57 16.31 -6.65
CA ASN A 292 7.29 16.37 -5.37
C ASN A 292 6.85 15.25 -4.42
N MET A 293 5.53 15.06 -4.24
CA MET A 293 4.99 14.01 -3.39
C MET A 293 5.37 12.62 -3.89
N TYR A 294 5.38 12.39 -5.21
CA TYR A 294 5.82 11.11 -5.77
C TYR A 294 7.30 10.83 -5.48
N GLY A 295 8.16 11.84 -5.56
CA GLY A 295 9.55 11.74 -5.13
C GLY A 295 9.68 11.35 -3.66
N LYS A 296 8.89 11.98 -2.78
CA LYS A 296 8.83 11.67 -1.34
C LYS A 296 8.32 10.26 -1.08
N LEU A 297 7.26 9.83 -1.76
CA LEU A 297 6.72 8.47 -1.69
C LEU A 297 7.77 7.43 -2.12
N ASN A 298 8.66 7.72 -3.07
CA ASN A 298 9.66 6.74 -3.51
C ASN A 298 11.03 6.93 -2.84
N LYS A 299 11.16 7.81 -1.85
CA LYS A 299 12.42 8.09 -1.17
C LYS A 299 12.89 6.89 -0.35
N LYS A 300 14.07 6.37 -0.68
CA LYS A 300 14.77 5.34 0.11
C LYS A 300 15.64 6.01 1.18
N ILE A 301 15.57 5.50 2.40
CA ILE A 301 16.35 5.94 3.55
C ILE A 301 17.24 4.78 3.98
N GLU A 302 18.54 5.02 4.00
CA GLU A 302 19.49 4.00 4.42
C GLU A 302 19.34 3.68 5.92
N THR A 303 19.35 2.39 6.25
CA THR A 303 19.22 1.91 7.62
C THR A 303 20.23 2.55 8.59
N PRO A 304 21.53 2.71 8.26
CA PRO A 304 22.47 3.39 9.14
C PRO A 304 22.09 4.85 9.43
N LYS A 305 21.67 5.59 8.40
CA LYS A 305 21.23 7.00 8.54
C LYS A 305 19.99 7.10 9.42
N LEU A 306 19.02 6.20 9.22
CA LEU A 306 17.82 6.12 10.05
C LEU A 306 18.16 5.85 11.52
N ASN A 307 19.01 4.86 11.80
CA ASN A 307 19.35 4.49 13.18
C ASN A 307 20.17 5.57 13.90
N LYS A 308 21.03 6.28 13.18
CA LYS A 308 21.74 7.45 13.71
C LYS A 308 20.74 8.52 14.16
N ALA A 309 19.83 8.93 13.27
CA ALA A 309 18.83 9.95 13.58
C ALA A 309 17.92 9.53 14.75
N VAL A 310 17.46 8.27 14.75
CA VAL A 310 16.64 7.72 15.85
C VAL A 310 17.37 7.80 17.19
N SER A 311 18.68 7.50 17.22
CA SER A 311 19.48 7.59 18.45
C SER A 311 19.55 9.02 18.97
N GLU A 312 19.80 9.99 18.07
CA GLU A 312 19.84 11.42 18.40
C GLU A 312 18.48 11.92 18.93
N TRP A 313 17.37 11.48 18.34
CA TRP A 313 16.03 11.87 18.81
C TRP A 313 15.71 11.32 20.21
N ILE A 314 16.14 10.10 20.52
CA ILE A 314 15.94 9.48 21.83
C ILE A 314 16.80 10.17 22.89
N GLU A 315 18.02 10.55 22.54
CA GLU A 315 18.90 11.30 23.44
C GLU A 315 18.34 12.69 23.75
N ALA A 316 17.86 13.40 22.73
CA ALA A 316 17.23 14.72 22.90
C ALA A 316 15.85 14.67 23.58
N THR A 317 15.09 13.58 23.39
CA THR A 317 13.76 13.40 23.98
C THR A 317 13.57 11.94 24.43
N PRO A 318 14.07 11.61 25.64
CA PRO A 318 13.96 10.26 26.18
C PRO A 318 12.51 9.80 26.34
N PRO A 319 12.22 8.51 26.18
CA PRO A 319 10.89 7.98 26.42
C PRO A 319 10.48 8.15 27.89
N PRO A 320 9.20 8.41 28.17
CA PRO A 320 8.71 8.63 29.53
C PRO A 320 8.96 7.39 30.41
N ILE A 321 9.73 7.57 31.49
CA ILE A 321 10.12 6.48 32.38
C ILE A 321 9.03 6.30 33.44
N GLY A 322 8.33 5.18 33.36
CA GLY A 322 7.40 4.72 34.40
C GLY A 322 7.48 3.21 34.56
N THR A 323 7.04 2.68 35.69
CA THR A 323 7.13 1.24 36.04
C THR A 323 6.50 0.32 34.99
N ARG A 324 5.47 0.82 34.27
CA ARG A 324 4.79 0.11 33.17
C ARG A 324 5.27 0.48 31.76
N ASN A 325 5.98 1.60 31.58
CA ASN A 325 6.30 2.17 30.26
C ASN A 325 7.80 2.04 29.88
N GLN A 326 8.55 1.19 30.57
CA GLN A 326 9.97 1.02 30.30
C GLN A 326 10.20 0.13 29.07
N PHE A 327 10.69 0.70 27.97
CA PHE A 327 11.11 -0.04 26.79
C PHE A 327 12.49 0.41 26.33
N LYS A 328 13.19 -0.45 25.58
CA LYS A 328 14.40 -0.09 24.85
C LYS A 328 14.15 -0.22 23.36
N LEU A 329 14.45 0.83 22.60
CA LEU A 329 14.47 0.81 21.15
C LEU A 329 15.84 0.29 20.70
N ARG A 330 15.84 -0.74 19.84
CA ARG A 330 17.06 -1.42 19.41
C ARG A 330 17.57 -0.87 18.08
N TYR A 331 16.71 -0.91 17.07
CA TYR A 331 16.99 -0.40 15.74
C TYR A 331 15.69 -0.17 14.98
N ALA A 332 15.77 0.57 13.89
CA ALA A 332 14.68 0.85 12.97
C ALA A 332 15.10 0.56 11.52
N VAL A 333 14.14 0.16 10.69
CA VAL A 333 14.34 -0.10 9.26
C VAL A 333 13.19 0.48 8.45
N GLN A 334 13.47 0.94 7.24
CA GLN A 334 12.46 1.22 6.23
C GLN A 334 12.20 -0.07 5.43
N VAL A 335 10.98 -0.61 5.50
CA VAL A 335 10.62 -1.88 4.83
C VAL A 335 9.96 -1.68 3.47
N SER A 336 9.49 -0.46 3.18
CA SER A 336 8.86 -0.11 1.92
C SER A 336 8.99 1.40 1.69
N THR A 337 9.11 1.81 0.42
CA THR A 337 9.14 3.21 0.00
C THR A 337 7.75 3.69 -0.39
N ASN A 338 7.07 3.05 -1.36
CA ASN A 338 5.72 3.43 -1.78
C ASN A 338 4.75 2.26 -1.56
N PRO A 339 4.11 2.16 -0.37
CA PRO A 339 3.97 3.18 0.67
C PRO A 339 5.16 3.26 1.67
N GLN A 340 5.33 4.42 2.32
CA GLN A 340 6.44 4.67 3.24
C GLN A 340 6.20 3.96 4.58
N LYS A 341 6.87 2.82 4.78
CA LYS A 341 6.70 1.98 5.97
C LYS A 341 8.00 1.81 6.73
N PHE A 342 7.93 2.03 8.04
CA PHE A 342 9.03 1.89 8.98
C PHE A 342 8.66 0.87 10.05
N ILE A 343 9.61 0.02 10.40
CA ILE A 343 9.50 -0.90 11.53
C ILE A 343 10.56 -0.53 12.56
N PHE A 344 10.10 -0.32 13.79
CA PHE A 344 10.95 -0.05 14.95
C PHE A 344 10.93 -1.26 15.87
N PHE A 345 12.11 -1.82 16.13
CA PHE A 345 12.28 -2.97 16.99
C PHE A 345 12.50 -2.50 18.43
N VAL A 346 11.56 -2.85 19.30
CA VAL A 346 11.55 -2.43 20.71
C VAL A 346 11.40 -3.65 21.62
N THR A 347 11.85 -3.56 22.87
CA THR A 347 11.75 -4.69 23.80
C THR A 347 10.33 -5.02 24.22
N ARG A 348 9.46 -4.00 24.30
CA ARG A 348 8.06 -4.09 24.74
C ARG A 348 7.21 -3.11 23.93
N PRO A 349 6.68 -3.51 22.76
CA PRO A 349 5.84 -2.65 21.92
C PRO A 349 4.64 -2.04 22.65
N GLU A 350 4.00 -2.83 23.51
CA GLU A 350 2.86 -2.45 24.33
C GLU A 350 3.16 -1.37 25.38
N ALA A 351 4.43 -1.22 25.75
CA ALA A 351 4.89 -0.22 26.71
C ALA A 351 5.17 1.15 26.06
N VAL A 352 5.14 1.25 24.72
CA VAL A 352 5.36 2.50 23.99
C VAL A 352 4.06 3.29 23.89
N ALA A 353 4.00 4.45 24.54
CA ALA A 353 2.83 5.31 24.47
C ALA A 353 2.58 5.82 23.04
N GLY A 354 1.31 5.93 22.63
CA GLY A 354 0.93 6.44 21.31
C GLY A 354 1.45 7.84 21.01
N ALA A 355 1.57 8.70 22.03
CA ALA A 355 2.20 10.02 21.90
C ALA A 355 3.67 9.93 21.47
N TYR A 356 4.41 8.94 21.97
CA TYR A 356 5.82 8.73 21.59
C TYR A 356 5.94 8.16 20.17
N VAL A 357 5.00 7.29 19.77
CA VAL A 357 4.90 6.85 18.37
C VAL A 357 4.65 8.03 17.42
N SER A 358 3.75 8.95 17.79
CA SER A 358 3.49 10.18 17.03
C SER A 358 4.72 11.10 16.98
N PHE A 359 5.46 11.23 18.10
CA PHE A 359 6.73 11.94 18.13
C PHE A 359 7.74 11.36 17.13
N LEU A 360 7.98 10.05 17.16
CA LEU A 360 8.89 9.39 16.22
C LEU A 360 8.43 9.57 14.77
N LYS A 361 7.13 9.44 14.50
CA LYS A 361 6.56 9.70 13.17
C LYS A 361 6.80 11.14 12.71
N ASN A 362 6.68 12.13 13.59
CA ASN A 362 6.92 13.53 13.22
C ASN A 362 8.40 13.80 12.98
N ARG A 363 9.30 13.23 13.79
CA ARG A 363 10.75 13.32 13.57
C ARG A 363 11.18 12.71 12.24
N ILE A 364 10.61 11.57 11.86
CA ILE A 364 10.85 10.97 10.53
C ILE A 364 10.43 11.94 9.41
N ARG A 365 9.29 12.62 9.55
CA ARG A 365 8.81 13.60 8.56
C ARG A 365 9.77 14.77 8.41
N GLU A 366 10.18 15.34 9.53
CA GLU A 366 11.08 16.50 9.57
C GLU A 366 12.46 16.17 8.98
N GLU A 367 13.13 15.14 9.50
CA GLU A 367 14.52 14.80 9.15
C GLU A 367 14.65 14.29 7.71
N PHE A 368 13.65 13.54 7.23
CA PHE A 368 13.70 12.88 5.93
C PHE A 368 12.81 13.54 4.87
N ASP A 369 12.26 14.73 5.13
CA ASP A 369 11.44 15.50 4.18
C ASP A 369 10.23 14.67 3.65
N LEU A 370 9.51 14.03 4.58
CA LEU A 370 8.30 13.22 4.31
C LEU A 370 7.03 13.91 4.85
N ASP A 371 7.08 15.23 4.98
CA ASP A 371 6.10 16.12 5.60
C ASP A 371 4.75 16.23 4.86
N SER A 372 4.65 15.79 3.60
CA SER A 372 3.44 15.91 2.78
C SER A 372 2.80 14.58 2.40
N ILE A 373 3.28 13.46 2.97
CA ILE A 373 2.85 12.10 2.60
C ILE A 373 2.47 11.25 3.82
N PRO A 374 1.66 10.19 3.63
CA PRO A 374 1.46 9.20 4.67
C PRO A 374 2.76 8.49 5.00
N ILE A 375 2.97 8.23 6.29
CA ILE A 375 4.00 7.29 6.75
C ILE A 375 3.37 6.36 7.77
N THR A 376 3.74 5.09 7.67
CA THR A 376 3.35 4.05 8.61
C THR A 376 4.55 3.68 9.46
N LEU A 377 4.35 3.64 10.77
CA LEU A 377 5.35 3.20 11.74
C LEU A 377 4.72 2.06 12.53
N GLU A 378 5.33 0.89 12.45
CA GLU A 378 4.98 -0.30 13.22
C GLU A 378 6.05 -0.58 14.27
N LEU A 379 5.62 -1.06 15.43
CA LEU A 379 6.50 -1.52 16.50
C LEU A 379 6.52 -3.04 16.49
N LYS A 380 7.70 -3.65 16.51
CA LYS A 380 7.88 -5.10 16.66
C LYS A 380 8.71 -5.43 17.88
N ALA A 381 8.39 -6.53 18.54
CA ALA A 381 9.18 -7.05 19.66
C ALA A 381 10.56 -7.49 19.14
N SER A 382 11.62 -7.04 19.80
CA SER A 382 12.99 -7.35 19.35
C SER A 382 13.40 -8.81 19.57
N ARG A 383 12.77 -9.54 20.53
CA ARG A 383 12.90 -10.99 20.82
C ARG A 383 11.71 -11.46 21.69
N VAL A 384 11.16 -12.65 21.45
CA VAL A 384 10.29 -13.37 22.42
C VAL A 384 11.19 -13.97 23.51
N GLY A 385 10.76 -13.89 24.78
CA GLY A 385 11.54 -14.38 25.91
C GLY A 385 11.71 -15.90 25.86
N TRP A 386 12.90 -16.39 26.25
CA TRP A 386 13.30 -17.80 26.34
C TRP A 386 12.34 -18.74 27.11
N LYS A 387 11.28 -18.22 27.75
CA LYS A 387 10.29 -18.98 28.54
C LYS A 387 9.07 -19.45 27.73
N GLU A 388 8.92 -19.00 26.50
CA GLU A 388 7.90 -19.49 25.55
C GLU A 388 8.52 -20.37 24.44
N ARG A 389 9.73 -20.89 24.68
CA ARG A 389 10.40 -21.88 23.82
C ARG A 389 10.19 -23.29 24.34
#